data_AF-A0AAQ3XTU4-F1
#
_entry.id   AF-A0AAQ3XTU4-F1
#
_cell.length_a   1.000
_cell.length_b   1.000
_cell.length_c   1.000
_cell.angle_alpha   90.00
_cell.angle_beta   90.00
_cell.angle_gamma   90.00
#
_symmetry.space_group_name_H-M   'P 1'
#
loop_
_entity.id
_entity.type
_entity.pdbx_description
1 polymer ?
#
loop_
_entity_poly.entity_id
_entity_poly.type
_entity_poly.pdbx_seq_one_letter_code
_entity_poly.pdbx_strand_id
1 'polypeptide(L)'
;MFTVSDYFTPTSLWYFDAASKQLEALKTAPAAFDGSRHVVEQLEATSRDGTRIPYFLVRPKNARFDGAILTLLYGYGGLQIPLLPFYAGPMGRLWLEQGNAYLVANLRGKT
;
A
#
# COMPACT_ATOMS: atom_id res chain seq x y z
N MET A 1 -11.03 18.08 -8.67
CA MET A 1 -11.19 16.62 -8.72
C MET A 1 -9.87 15.96 -8.38
N PHE A 2 -9.89 14.79 -7.75
CA PHE A 2 -8.69 14.03 -7.42
C PHE A 2 -9.02 12.53 -7.33
N THR A 3 -8.00 11.68 -7.35
CA THR A 3 -8.17 10.24 -7.13
C THR A 3 -7.75 9.84 -5.72
N VAL A 4 -8.42 8.83 -5.18
CA VAL A 4 -8.08 8.22 -3.89
C VAL A 4 -8.00 6.71 -4.08
N SER A 5 -6.95 6.11 -3.55
CA SER A 5 -6.78 4.66 -3.41
C SER A 5 -5.85 4.35 -2.25
N ASP A 6 -5.89 3.11 -1.80
CA ASP A 6 -4.92 2.53 -0.88
C ASP A 6 -4.70 1.06 -1.25
N TYR A 7 -4.03 0.28 -0.41
CA TYR A 7 -3.75 -1.12 -0.69
C TYR A 7 -5.01 -2.00 -0.79
N PHE A 8 -6.16 -1.60 -0.25
CA PHE A 8 -7.41 -2.37 -0.23
C PHE A 8 -8.58 -1.65 -0.91
N THR A 9 -8.52 -0.32 -1.04
CA THR A 9 -9.57 0.50 -1.65
C THR A 9 -9.28 0.73 -3.14
N PRO A 10 -10.13 0.26 -4.06
CA PRO A 10 -10.00 0.55 -5.49
C PRO A 10 -10.00 2.05 -5.79
N THR A 11 -9.27 2.43 -6.84
CA THR A 11 -9.18 3.84 -7.26
C THR A 11 -10.56 4.44 -7.49
N SER A 12 -10.83 5.53 -6.77
CA SER A 12 -12.06 6.31 -6.87
C SER A 12 -11.74 7.74 -7.31
N LEU A 13 -12.54 8.28 -8.24
CA LEU A 13 -12.52 9.67 -8.65
C LEU A 13 -13.46 10.48 -7.74
N TRP A 14 -12.93 11.52 -7.14
CA TRP A 14 -13.64 12.41 -6.23
C TRP A 14 -13.71 13.84 -6.76
N TYR A 15 -14.85 14.49 -6.51
CA TYR A 15 -15.05 15.92 -6.71
C TYR A 15 -15.17 16.61 -5.35
N PHE A 16 -14.49 17.74 -5.21
CA PHE A 16 -14.58 18.59 -4.03
C PHE A 16 -14.93 19.99 -4.49
N ASP A 17 -16.05 20.51 -3.99
CA ASP A 17 -16.46 21.89 -4.15
C ASP A 17 -15.88 22.72 -2.99
N ALA A 18 -14.98 23.65 -3.31
CA ALA A 18 -14.32 24.46 -2.30
C ALA A 18 -15.23 25.52 -1.65
N ALA A 19 -16.29 25.97 -2.33
CA ALA A 19 -17.21 26.97 -1.82
C ALA A 19 -18.18 26.35 -0.80
N SER A 20 -18.78 25.21 -1.16
CA SER A 20 -19.69 24.47 -0.29
C SER A 20 -18.98 23.52 0.69
N LYS A 21 -17.69 23.26 0.47
CA LYS A 21 -16.87 22.25 1.19
C LYS A 21 -17.44 20.83 1.10
N GLN A 22 -18.24 20.56 0.06
CA GLN A 22 -18.81 19.23 -0.16
C GLN A 22 -17.86 18.34 -0.94
N LEU A 23 -17.85 17.06 -0.57
CA LEU A 23 -17.03 16.02 -1.17
C LEU A 23 -17.94 14.92 -1.73
N GLU A 24 -17.78 14.58 -3.00
CA GLU A 24 -18.60 13.60 -3.72
C GLU A 24 -17.70 12.58 -4.44
N ALA A 25 -18.01 11.30 -4.27
CA ALA A 25 -17.40 10.23 -5.06
C ALA A 25 -18.14 10.11 -6.40
N LEU A 26 -17.47 10.41 -7.51
CA LEU A 26 -18.07 10.40 -8.85
C LEU A 26 -18.06 8.99 -9.46
N LYS A 27 -16.97 8.23 -9.26
CA LYS A 27 -16.81 6.90 -9.85
C LYS A 27 -15.76 6.09 -9.10
N THR A 28 -16.00 4.80 -8.91
CA THR A 28 -15.05 3.85 -8.30
C THR A 28 -14.78 2.69 -9.25
N ALA A 29 -13.51 2.30 -9.39
CA ALA A 29 -13.14 1.09 -10.10
C ALA A 29 -13.68 -0.15 -9.36
N PRO A 30 -14.02 -1.25 -10.06
CA PRO A 30 -14.45 -2.47 -9.39
C PRO A 30 -13.32 -3.05 -8.53
N ALA A 31 -13.68 -3.68 -7.42
CA ALA A 31 -12.73 -4.44 -6.62
C ALA A 31 -12.19 -5.64 -7.42
N ALA A 32 -10.88 -5.81 -7.41
CA ALA A 32 -10.17 -6.88 -8.10
C ALA A 32 -9.85 -8.09 -7.21
N PHE A 33 -9.94 -7.95 -5.89
CA PHE A 33 -9.65 -8.97 -4.87
C PHE A 33 -10.32 -8.64 -3.53
N ASP A 34 -10.42 -9.63 -2.63
CA ASP A 34 -10.90 -9.47 -1.25
C ASP A 34 -9.75 -9.21 -0.26
N GLY A 35 -9.58 -7.94 0.13
CA GLY A 35 -8.60 -7.53 1.14
C GLY A 35 -9.10 -7.62 2.60
N SER A 36 -10.33 -8.09 2.85
CA SER A 36 -10.96 -8.05 4.19
C SER A 36 -10.21 -8.86 5.25
N ARG A 37 -9.44 -9.86 4.83
CA ARG A 37 -8.62 -10.73 5.69
C ARG A 37 -7.19 -10.21 5.89
N HIS A 38 -6.86 -9.05 5.32
CA HIS A 38 -5.54 -8.46 5.37
C HIS A 38 -5.51 -7.20 6.22
N VAL A 39 -4.31 -6.81 6.61
CA VAL A 39 -4.00 -5.57 7.30
C VAL A 39 -2.82 -4.92 6.60
N VAL A 40 -2.82 -3.59 6.57
CA VAL A 40 -1.64 -2.79 6.23
C VAL A 40 -1.14 -2.10 7.49
N GLU A 41 0.15 -2.19 7.73
CA GLU A 41 0.84 -1.51 8.83
C GLU A 41 1.96 -0.65 8.25
N GLN A 42 2.13 0.56 8.76
CA GLN A 42 3.33 1.35 8.50
C GLN A 42 4.30 1.13 9.65
N LEU A 43 5.50 0.66 9.31
CA LEU A 43 6.54 0.29 10.25
C LEU A 43 7.87 0.93 9.82
N GLU A 44 8.90 0.76 10.63
CA GLU A 44 10.23 1.30 10.35
C GLU A 44 11.33 0.28 10.66
N ALA A 45 12.30 0.18 9.77
CA ALA A 45 13.51 -0.61 9.95
C ALA A 45 14.71 0.31 10.22
N THR A 46 15.60 -0.11 11.11
CA THR A 46 16.86 0.63 11.35
C THR A 46 17.92 0.18 10.34
N SER A 47 18.42 1.13 9.53
CA SER A 47 19.50 0.89 8.57
C SER A 47 20.86 0.76 9.27
N ARG A 48 21.89 0.33 8.53
CA ARG A 48 23.25 0.14 9.05
C ARG A 48 23.84 1.42 9.69
N ASP A 49 23.46 2.59 9.17
CA ASP A 49 23.90 3.89 9.65
C ASP A 49 22.99 4.48 10.76
N GLY A 50 22.03 3.71 11.27
CA GLY A 50 21.06 4.15 12.28
C GLY A 50 19.82 4.85 11.72
N THR A 51 19.78 5.15 10.42
CA THR A 51 18.61 5.81 9.81
C THR A 51 17.37 4.92 9.88
N ARG A 52 16.23 5.48 10.31
CA ARG A 52 14.94 4.81 10.28
C ARG A 52 14.35 4.88 8.87
N ILE A 53 14.06 3.72 8.27
CA ILE A 53 13.50 3.60 6.93
C ILE A 53 12.04 3.14 7.05
N PRO A 54 11.06 3.97 6.65
CA PRO A 54 9.66 3.58 6.70
C PRO A 54 9.33 2.54 5.62
N TYR A 55 8.41 1.65 5.93
CA TYR A 55 7.86 0.70 4.97
C TYR A 55 6.39 0.37 5.29
N PHE A 56 5.65 -0.02 4.26
CA PHE A 56 4.32 -0.59 4.41
C PHE A 56 4.40 -2.12 4.38
N LEU A 57 3.76 -2.78 5.33
CA LEU A 57 3.60 -4.23 5.37
C LEU A 57 2.12 -4.58 5.17
N VAL A 58 1.80 -5.24 4.06
CA VAL A 58 0.49 -5.79 3.77
C VAL A 58 0.54 -7.30 4.01
N ARG A 59 -0.28 -7.82 4.93
CA ARG A 59 -0.24 -9.23 5.34
C ARG A 59 -1.62 -9.73 5.80
N PRO A 60 -1.84 -11.05 5.87
CA PRO A 60 -3.00 -11.60 6.56
C PRO A 60 -3.08 -11.12 8.02
N LYS A 61 -4.28 -10.84 8.52
CA LYS A 61 -4.50 -10.42 9.92
C LYS A 61 -3.94 -11.43 10.93
N ASN A 62 -4.16 -12.72 10.64
CA ASN A 62 -3.78 -13.85 11.50
C ASN A 62 -2.40 -14.43 11.17
N ALA A 63 -1.57 -13.69 10.44
CA ALA A 63 -0.19 -14.03 10.13
C ALA A 63 0.61 -14.35 11.40
N ARG A 64 1.36 -15.47 11.38
CA ARG A 64 2.36 -15.79 12.41
C ARG A 64 3.73 -15.27 11.97
N PHE A 65 4.48 -14.67 12.89
CA PHE A 65 5.85 -14.20 12.65
C PHE A 65 6.89 -15.29 12.95
N ASP A 66 6.68 -16.47 12.36
CA ASP A 66 7.51 -17.66 12.53
C ASP A 66 8.40 -17.96 11.30
N GLY A 67 8.37 -17.08 10.29
CA GLY A 67 9.13 -17.21 9.06
C GLY A 67 8.45 -18.04 7.97
N ALA A 68 7.26 -18.59 8.20
CA ALA A 68 6.55 -19.41 7.22
C ALA A 68 5.87 -18.58 6.10
N ILE A 69 5.65 -17.29 6.33
CA ILE A 69 4.93 -16.42 5.38
C ILE A 69 5.85 -15.99 4.25
N LEU A 70 5.55 -16.44 3.03
CA LEU A 70 6.23 -15.94 1.85
C LEU A 70 5.98 -14.43 1.72
N THR A 71 7.07 -13.68 1.64
CA THR A 71 7.03 -12.22 1.62
C THR A 71 7.71 -11.70 0.36
N LEU A 72 6.97 -10.92 -0.42
CA LEU A 72 7.54 -10.18 -1.55
C LEU A 72 7.92 -8.78 -1.07
N LEU A 73 9.19 -8.41 -1.20
CA LEU A 73 9.70 -7.08 -0.87
C LEU A 73 9.92 -6.27 -2.15
N TYR A 74 9.36 -5.07 -2.20
CA TYR A 74 9.58 -4.09 -3.25
C TYR A 74 10.14 -2.78 -2.66
N GLY A 75 11.00 -2.11 -3.42
CA GLY A 75 11.57 -0.82 -3.08
C GLY A 75 12.14 -0.13 -4.31
N TYR A 76 12.30 1.19 -4.25
CA TYR A 76 12.86 1.99 -5.33
C TYR A 76 14.05 2.82 -4.86
N GLY A 77 13.81 3.99 -4.25
CA GLY A 77 14.87 4.79 -3.63
C GLY A 77 15.75 5.55 -4.61
N GLY A 78 15.16 6.43 -5.42
CA GLY A 78 15.89 7.28 -6.37
C GLY A 78 14.98 8.36 -6.95
N LEU A 79 15.58 9.34 -7.63
CA LEU A 79 14.88 10.33 -8.48
C LEU A 79 13.75 11.10 -7.77
N GLN A 80 13.83 11.22 -6.43
CA GLN A 80 12.78 11.84 -5.59
C GLN A 80 11.39 11.17 -5.72
N ILE A 81 11.33 9.90 -6.15
CA ILE A 81 10.07 9.17 -6.34
C ILE A 81 9.63 8.53 -5.01
N PRO A 82 8.52 8.96 -4.39
CA PRO A 82 7.96 8.29 -3.22
C PRO A 82 7.18 7.03 -3.61
N LEU A 83 7.18 6.02 -2.74
CA LEU A 83 6.30 4.84 -2.86
C LEU A 83 5.10 4.99 -1.93
N LEU A 84 4.05 5.64 -2.45
CA LEU A 84 2.78 5.81 -1.74
C LEU A 84 1.93 4.52 -1.82
N PRO A 85 0.99 4.32 -0.88
CA PRO A 85 -0.03 3.28 -1.01
C PRO A 85 -0.77 3.41 -2.33
N PHE A 86 -0.97 2.29 -3.03
CA PHE A 86 -1.76 2.24 -4.24
C PHE A 86 -2.46 0.90 -4.40
N TYR A 87 -3.62 0.93 -5.06
CA TYR A 87 -4.39 -0.28 -5.34
C TYR A 87 -3.77 -1.08 -6.49
N ALA A 88 -3.30 -2.28 -6.19
CA ALA A 88 -2.67 -3.18 -7.16
C ALA A 88 -3.49 -4.48 -7.30
N GLY A 89 -4.45 -4.50 -8.22
CA GLY A 89 -5.36 -5.63 -8.42
C GLY A 89 -4.66 -7.00 -8.60
N PRO A 90 -3.65 -7.13 -9.49
CA PRO A 90 -2.90 -8.37 -9.65
C PRO A 90 -2.15 -8.80 -8.38
N MET A 91 -1.55 -7.86 -7.64
CA MET A 91 -0.89 -8.16 -6.37
C MET A 91 -1.88 -8.66 -5.32
N GLY A 92 -3.04 -8.05 -5.21
CA GLY A 92 -4.07 -8.51 -4.28
C GLY A 92 -4.57 -9.92 -4.62
N ARG A 93 -4.97 -10.13 -5.88
CA ARG A 93 -5.60 -11.38 -6.32
C ARG A 93 -4.63 -12.57 -6.42
N LEU A 94 -3.44 -12.34 -6.95
CA LEU A 94 -2.50 -13.42 -7.25
C LEU A 94 -1.50 -13.69 -6.13
N TRP A 95 -1.32 -12.74 -5.19
CA TRP A 95 -0.35 -12.86 -4.12
C TRP A 95 -0.99 -12.82 -2.74
N LEU A 96 -1.69 -11.73 -2.40
CA LEU A 96 -2.24 -11.54 -1.05
C LEU A 96 -3.31 -12.58 -0.72
N GLU A 97 -4.24 -12.88 -1.63
CA GLU A 97 -5.28 -13.90 -1.41
C GLU A 97 -4.72 -15.31 -1.14
N GLN A 98 -3.49 -15.58 -1.57
CA GLN A 98 -2.79 -16.85 -1.29
C GLN A 98 -2.23 -16.93 0.14
N GLY A 99 -2.46 -15.91 0.97
CA GLY A 99 -1.97 -15.85 2.35
C GLY A 99 -0.55 -15.32 2.50
N ASN A 100 0.01 -14.75 1.43
CA ASN A 100 1.36 -14.20 1.43
C ASN A 100 1.38 -12.73 1.89
N ALA A 101 2.57 -12.23 2.22
CA ALA A 101 2.79 -10.84 2.59
C ALA A 101 3.46 -10.03 1.46
N TYR A 102 3.18 -8.74 1.41
CA TYR A 102 3.81 -7.79 0.50
C TYR A 102 4.36 -6.60 1.30
N LEU A 103 5.62 -6.25 1.06
CA LEU A 103 6.32 -5.16 1.73
C LEU A 103 6.76 -4.12 0.71
N VAL A 104 6.50 -2.84 0.99
CA VAL A 104 6.96 -1.71 0.18
C VAL A 104 7.86 -0.81 1.01
N ALA A 105 9.16 -0.83 0.72
CA ALA A 105 10.18 -0.06 1.43
C ALA A 105 10.38 1.32 0.78
N ASN A 106 10.19 2.38 1.57
CA ASN A 106 10.46 3.75 1.15
C ASN A 106 11.96 4.06 1.33
N LEU A 107 12.76 3.46 0.46
CA LEU A 107 14.21 3.60 0.47
C LEU A 107 14.62 5.05 0.19
N ARG A 108 15.74 5.47 0.79
CA ARG A 108 16.40 6.73 0.44
C ARG A 108 16.90 6.69 -1.00
N GLY A 109 16.86 7.82 -1.68
CA GLY A 109 17.39 7.96 -3.03
C GLY A 109 18.31 9.15 -3.18
N LYS A 110 19.23 9.06 -4.14
CA LYS A 110 19.91 10.23 -4.70
C LYS A 110 19.06 10.74 -5.88
N THR A 111 19.12 12.05 -6.11
CA THR A 111 18.69 12.65 -7.39
C THR A 111 19.52 12.11 -8.53
#